data_AF-A0A8B6ED18-F1
#
_entry.id   AF-A0A8B6ED18-F1
#
_cell.length_a   1.000
_cell.length_b   1.000
_cell.length_c   1.000
_cell.angle_alpha   90.00
_cell.angle_beta   90.00
_cell.angle_gamma   90.00
#
_symmetry.space_group_name_H-M   'P 1'
#
loop_
_entity.id
_entity.type
_entity.pdbx_description
1 polymer ?
#
loop_
_entity_poly.entity_id
_entity_poly.type
_entity_poly.pdbx_seq_one_letter_code
_entity_poly.pdbx_strand_id
1 'polypeptide(L)'
;MAFLELYPIVVAAVLWGKEWCGKRILFYCDNLATVHIIAKGRSKETNIMKLMRKLTMCAATYNFAVYSEHLPGKSNVIADALSRLQMNKFRLLAPLAEATATPCPQLSDILWTAQ
;
A
#
# COMPACT_ATOMS: atom_id res chain seq x y z
N MET A 1 13.80 -1.76 4.25
CA MET A 1 12.50 -1.92 4.93
C MET A 1 11.40 -1.10 4.29
N ALA A 2 11.51 0.23 4.18
CA ALA A 2 10.43 1.07 3.63
C ALA A 2 9.94 0.66 2.22
N PHE A 3 10.79 0.07 1.38
CA PHE A 3 10.35 -0.50 0.09
C PHE A 3 9.28 -1.60 0.26
N LEU A 4 9.51 -2.56 1.16
CA LEU A 4 8.59 -3.69 1.39
C LEU A 4 7.26 -3.26 2.00
N GLU A 5 7.28 -2.14 2.75
CA GLU A 5 6.09 -1.56 3.37
C GLU A 5 5.32 -0.64 2.43
N LEU A 6 6.03 0.08 1.54
CA LEU A 6 5.40 0.91 0.51
C LEU A 6 4.80 0.08 -0.62
N TYR A 7 5.40 -1.06 -0.93
CA TYR A 7 4.92 -1.95 -2.00
C TYR A 7 3.43 -2.33 -1.87
N PRO A 8 2.94 -2.89 -0.74
CA PRO A 8 1.52 -3.24 -0.59
C PRO A 8 0.60 -2.02 -0.66
N ILE A 9 1.05 -0.82 -0.26
CA ILE A 9 0.29 0.43 -0.41
C ILE A 9 0.11 0.76 -1.90
N VAL A 10 1.17 0.63 -2.70
CA VAL A 10 1.12 0.85 -4.16
C VAL A 10 0.24 -0.19 -4.83
N VAL A 11 0.36 -1.47 -4.45
CA VAL A 11 -0.49 -2.55 -4.96
C VAL A 11 -1.96 -2.26 -4.68
N ALA A 12 -2.29 -1.86 -3.44
CA ALA A 12 -3.65 -1.49 -3.07
C ALA A 12 -4.20 -0.35 -3.94
N ALA A 13 -3.38 0.68 -4.20
CA ALA A 13 -3.75 1.76 -5.10
C ALA A 13 -3.98 1.29 -6.53
N VAL A 14 -3.12 0.43 -7.08
CA VAL A 14 -3.28 -0.10 -8.43
C VAL A 14 -4.56 -0.95 -8.57
N LEU A 15 -4.88 -1.74 -7.54
CA LEU A 15 -6.05 -2.62 -7.53
C LEU A 15 -7.36 -1.86 -7.31
N TRP A 16 -7.38 -0.89 -6.39
CA TRP A 16 -8.61 -0.28 -5.88
C TRP A 16 -8.70 1.23 -6.10
N GLY A 17 -7.74 1.84 -6.81
CA GLY A 17 -7.67 3.28 -6.99
C GLY A 17 -8.88 3.86 -7.72
N LYS A 18 -9.48 3.10 -8.65
CA LYS A 18 -10.67 3.52 -9.40
C LYS A 18 -11.88 3.74 -8.48
N GLU A 19 -12.02 2.88 -7.46
CA GLU A 19 -13.07 2.91 -6.44
C GLU A 19 -12.87 4.05 -5.43
N TRP A 20 -11.68 4.67 -5.43
CA TRP A 20 -11.32 5.75 -4.51
C TRP A 20 -11.55 7.15 -5.07
N CYS A 21 -12.11 7.29 -6.28
CA CYS A 21 -12.35 8.58 -6.91
C CYS A 21 -13.09 9.56 -5.99
N GLY A 22 -12.52 10.77 -5.86
CA GLY A 22 -13.02 11.84 -5.00
C GLY A 22 -12.79 11.63 -3.50
N LYS A 23 -12.08 10.58 -3.08
CA LYS A 23 -11.85 10.25 -1.66
C LYS A 23 -10.44 10.65 -1.20
N ARG A 24 -10.29 10.75 0.12
CA ARG A 24 -9.02 10.89 0.82
C ARG A 24 -8.71 9.55 1.47
N ILE A 25 -7.67 8.88 1.01
CA ILE A 25 -7.29 7.52 1.43
C ILE A 25 -6.16 7.63 2.45
N LEU A 26 -6.42 7.14 3.66
CA LEU A 26 -5.46 7.10 4.76
C LEU A 26 -4.86 5.70 4.87
N PHE A 27 -3.57 5.58 4.61
CA PHE A 27 -2.82 4.34 4.78
C PHE A 27 -2.19 4.28 6.18
N TYR A 28 -2.59 3.27 6.95
CA TYR A 28 -1.91 2.95 8.20
C TYR A 28 -0.69 2.07 7.93
N CYS A 29 0.46 2.47 8.49
CA CYS A 29 1.71 1.72 8.37
C CYS A 29 2.48 1.81 9.69
N ASP A 30 3.07 0.71 10.14
CA ASP A 30 3.90 0.67 11.35
C ASP A 30 5.36 1.08 11.08
N ASN A 31 5.69 1.38 9.82
CA ASN A 31 6.99 1.87 9.42
C ASN A 31 7.00 3.40 9.25
N LEU A 32 7.57 4.10 10.23
CA LEU A 32 7.69 5.57 10.20
C LEU A 32 8.41 6.10 8.95
N ALA A 33 9.40 5.38 8.41
CA ALA A 33 10.09 5.83 7.20
C ALA A 33 9.14 5.83 5.99
N THR A 34 8.30 4.80 5.85
CA THR A 34 7.26 4.74 4.81
C THR A 34 6.24 5.85 4.95
N VAL A 35 5.75 6.10 6.17
CA VAL A 35 4.83 7.21 6.48
C VAL A 35 5.45 8.55 6.07
N HIS A 36 6.71 8.79 6.43
CA HIS A 36 7.39 10.03 6.04
C HIS A 36 7.67 10.14 4.54
N ILE A 37 7.97 9.04 3.86
CA ILE A 37 8.16 9.02 2.41
C ILE A 37 6.87 9.39 1.69
N ILE A 38 5.72 8.83 2.10
CA ILE A 38 4.41 9.16 1.54
C ILE A 38 4.07 10.62 1.81
N ALA A 39 4.16 11.06 3.06
CA ALA A 39 3.85 12.43 3.45
C ALA A 39 4.71 13.48 2.72
N LYS A 40 5.99 13.19 2.46
CA LYS A 40 6.90 14.08 1.71
C LYS A 40 6.81 13.92 0.20
N GLY A 41 6.23 12.83 -0.29
CA GLY A 41 6.20 12.49 -1.71
C GLY A 41 7.56 12.09 -2.31
N ARG A 42 8.60 11.85 -1.50
CA ARG A 42 9.97 11.63 -2.02
C ARG A 42 10.89 10.82 -1.10
N SER A 43 11.86 10.15 -1.73
CA SER A 43 12.96 9.38 -1.13
C SER A 43 14.24 9.58 -1.94
N LYS A 44 15.41 9.35 -1.32
CA LYS A 44 16.70 9.30 -2.04
C LYS A 44 16.89 7.98 -2.79
N GLU A 45 16.16 6.95 -2.37
CA GLU A 45 16.31 5.60 -2.91
C GLU A 45 15.52 5.44 -4.22
N THR A 46 16.21 5.12 -5.32
CA THR A 46 15.62 5.08 -6.67
C THR A 46 14.45 4.09 -6.77
N ASN A 47 14.57 2.91 -6.15
CA ASN A 47 13.51 1.91 -6.20
C ASN A 47 12.26 2.33 -5.41
N ILE A 48 12.43 3.03 -4.29
CA ILE A 48 11.31 3.62 -3.54
C ILE A 48 10.66 4.73 -4.37
N MET A 49 11.45 5.52 -5.10
CA MET A 49 10.90 6.57 -5.96
C MET A 49 10.10 6.02 -7.14
N LYS A 50 10.44 4.85 -7.69
CA LYS A 50 9.60 4.17 -8.70
C LYS A 50 8.22 3.85 -8.13
N LEU A 51 8.17 3.28 -6.92
CA LEU A 51 6.93 3.01 -6.20
C LEU A 51 6.13 4.29 -5.91
N MET A 52 6.76 5.34 -5.41
CA MET A 52 6.11 6.62 -5.16
C MET A 52 5.53 7.24 -6.43
N ARG A 53 6.26 7.20 -7.55
CA ARG A 53 5.75 7.69 -8.84
C ARG A 53 4.53 6.91 -9.30
N LYS A 54 4.53 5.58 -9.14
CA LYS A 54 3.37 4.74 -9.45
C LYS A 54 2.16 5.11 -8.58
N LEU A 55 2.36 5.31 -7.28
CA LEU A 55 1.32 5.73 -6.36
C LEU A 55 0.74 7.10 -6.73
N THR A 56 1.60 8.09 -6.99
CA THR A 56 1.19 9.43 -7.40
C THR A 56 0.46 9.41 -8.74
N MET A 57 0.95 8.64 -9.72
CA MET A 57 0.27 8.49 -11.01
C MET A 57 -1.12 7.87 -10.82
N CYS A 58 -1.24 6.82 -10.01
CA CYS A 58 -2.51 6.18 -9.72
C CYS A 58 -3.51 7.15 -9.05
N ALA A 59 -3.04 7.90 -8.06
CA ALA A 59 -3.79 8.95 -7.37
C ALA A 59 -4.29 10.04 -8.32
N ALA A 60 -3.42 10.50 -9.23
CA ALA A 60 -3.78 11.49 -10.25
C ALA A 60 -4.78 10.93 -11.27
N THR A 61 -4.53 9.73 -11.81
CA THR A 61 -5.38 9.08 -12.81
C THR A 61 -6.79 8.83 -12.30
N TYR A 62 -6.93 8.36 -11.06
CA TYR A 62 -8.23 8.03 -10.48
C TYR A 62 -8.78 9.11 -9.53
N ASN A 63 -8.15 10.28 -9.49
CA ASN A 63 -8.58 11.45 -8.71
C ASN A 63 -8.85 11.14 -7.23
N PHE A 64 -7.87 10.58 -6.51
CA PHE A 64 -7.92 10.40 -5.07
C PHE A 64 -6.70 11.03 -4.38
N ALA A 65 -6.84 11.38 -3.10
CA ALA A 65 -5.76 11.93 -2.31
C ALA A 65 -5.14 10.86 -1.40
N VAL A 66 -3.81 10.84 -1.32
CA VAL A 66 -3.04 9.88 -0.51
C VAL A 66 -2.59 10.53 0.79
N TYR A 67 -2.87 9.87 1.91
CA TYR A 67 -2.39 10.20 3.24
C TYR A 67 -1.80 8.97 3.91
N SER A 68 -0.92 9.19 4.88
CA SER A 68 -0.33 8.11 5.66
C SER A 68 -0.27 8.50 7.14
N GLU A 69 -0.52 7.54 8.01
CA GLU A 69 -0.40 7.70 9.45
C GLU A 69 0.31 6.50 10.06
N HIS A 70 1.15 6.76 11.05
CA HIS A 70 1.82 5.69 11.77
C HIS A 70 0.85 4.99 12.71
N LEU A 71 0.65 3.70 12.50
CA LEU A 71 -0.10 2.86 13.41
C LEU A 71 0.88 1.92 14.13
N PRO A 72 0.97 1.94 15.47
CA PRO A 72 1.84 1.02 16.20
C PRO A 72 1.56 -0.43 15.79
N GLY A 73 2.61 -1.23 15.56
CA GLY A 73 2.48 -2.61 15.06
C GLY A 73 1.55 -3.50 15.90
N LYS A 74 1.42 -3.23 17.21
CA LYS A 74 0.45 -3.90 18.11
C LYS A 74 -1.02 -3.74 17.69
N SER A 75 -1.33 -2.68 16.94
CA SER A 75 -2.66 -2.40 16.40
C SER A 75 -2.80 -2.80 14.92
N ASN A 76 -1.70 -3.03 14.21
CA ASN A 76 -1.67 -3.43 12.79
C ASN A 76 -1.77 -4.96 12.60
N VAL A 77 -2.53 -5.64 13.47
CA VAL A 77 -2.50 -7.10 13.63
C VAL A 77 -3.02 -7.89 12.43
N ILE A 78 -3.95 -7.33 11.66
CA ILE A 78 -4.49 -7.97 10.45
C ILE A 78 -3.43 -7.99 9.34
N ALA A 79 -2.82 -6.83 9.06
CA ALA A 79 -1.79 -6.71 8.04
C ALA A 79 -0.52 -7.49 8.42
N ASP A 80 -0.11 -7.47 9.70
CA ASP A 80 1.01 -8.27 10.21
C ASP A 80 0.75 -9.78 10.09
N ALA A 81 -0.48 -10.23 10.36
CA ALA A 81 -0.86 -11.63 10.16
C ALA A 81 -0.76 -12.04 8.68
N LEU A 82 -1.22 -11.18 7.75
CA LEU A 82 -1.12 -11.43 6.30
C LEU A 82 0.34 -11.43 5.81
N SER A 83 1.15 -10.45 6.21
CA SER A 83 2.55 -10.34 5.75
C SER A 83 3.42 -11.50 6.23
N ARG A 84 3.07 -12.11 7.36
CA ARG A 84 3.73 -13.31 7.92
C ARG A 84 3.08 -14.63 7.50
N LEU A 85 2.09 -14.60 6.60
CA LEU A 85 1.35 -15.77 6.14
C LEU A 85 0.63 -16.55 7.26
N GLN A 86 0.26 -15.88 8.34
CA GLN A 86 -0.48 -16.44 9.48
C GLN A 86 -1.99 -16.52 9.17
N MET A 87 -2.38 -17.33 8.17
CA MET A 87 -3.74 -17.33 7.61
C MET A 87 -4.84 -17.66 8.62
N ASN A 88 -4.60 -18.55 9.58
CA ASN A 88 -5.58 -18.85 10.64
C ASN A 88 -5.87 -17.62 11.51
N LYS A 89 -4.81 -16.90 11.91
CA LYS A 89 -4.92 -15.67 12.70
C LYS A 89 -5.59 -14.56 11.88
N PHE A 90 -5.22 -14.41 10.61
CA PHE A 90 -5.85 -13.46 9.70
C PHE A 90 -7.36 -13.72 9.58
N ARG A 91 -7.78 -14.96 9.32
CA ARG A 91 -9.20 -15.33 9.19
C ARG A 91 -9.99 -15.12 10.48
N LEU A 92 -9.36 -15.32 11.64
CA LEU A 92 -9.97 -15.01 12.94
C LEU A 92 -10.15 -13.49 13.13
N LEU A 93 -9.15 -12.69 12.76
CA LEU A 93 -9.17 -11.23 12.93
C LEU A 93 -10.00 -10.50 11.86
N ALA A 94 -10.17 -11.09 10.68
CA ALA A 94 -10.91 -10.53 9.55
C ALA A 94 -11.88 -11.59 8.97
N PRO A 95 -12.93 -11.98 9.72
CA PRO A 95 -13.85 -13.03 9.30
C PRO A 95 -14.65 -12.68 8.04
N LEU A 96 -14.80 -11.38 7.76
CA LEU A 96 -15.49 -10.86 6.57
C LEU A 96 -14.57 -10.73 5.35
N ALA A 97 -13.28 -11.02 5.46
CA ALA A 97 -12.38 -10.97 4.32
C ALA A 97 -12.77 -12.03 3.28
N GLU A 98 -12.70 -11.67 1.99
CA GLU A 98 -13.06 -12.57 0.90
C GLU A 98 -12.29 -13.90 0.96
N ALA A 99 -12.96 -15.01 0.61
CA ALA A 99 -12.36 -16.34 0.63
C ALA A 99 -11.25 -16.48 -0.42
N THR A 100 -11.45 -15.87 -1.58
CA THR A 100 -10.51 -15.86 -2.71
C THR A 100 -9.62 -14.62 -2.65
N ALA A 101 -8.31 -14.81 -2.85
CA ALA A 101 -7.39 -13.68 -2.93
C ALA A 101 -7.57 -12.91 -4.24
N THR A 102 -7.53 -11.59 -4.18
CA THR A 102 -7.45 -10.74 -5.37
C THR A 102 -6.11 -11.00 -6.08
N PRO A 103 -6.10 -11.28 -7.40
CA PRO A 103 -4.87 -11.43 -8.16
C PRO A 103 -4.00 -10.18 -8.04
N CYS A 104 -2.77 -10.34 -7.54
CA CYS A 104 -1.82 -9.24 -7.40
C CYS A 104 -1.15 -8.96 -8.76
N PRO A 105 -1.02 -7.69 -9.18
CA PRO A 105 -0.29 -7.33 -10.39
C PRO A 105 1.18 -7.78 -10.30
N GLN A 106 1.80 -8.05 -11.45
CA GLN A 106 3.21 -8.45 -11.48
C GLN A 106 4.09 -7.30 -11.00
N LEU A 107 5.22 -7.63 -10.36
CA LEU A 107 6.17 -6.63 -9.88
C LEU A 107 6.67 -5.73 -11.03
N SER A 108 6.82 -6.28 -12.23
CA SER A 108 7.14 -5.54 -13.44
C SER A 108 6.13 -4.43 -13.72
N ASP A 109 4.84 -4.69 -13.57
CA ASP A 109 3.77 -3.72 -13.89
C ASP A 109 3.68 -2.59 -12.87
N ILE A 110 4.18 -2.85 -11.65
CA ILE A 110 4.25 -1.90 -10.55
C ILE A 110 5.50 -1.03 -10.65
N LEU A 111 6.66 -1.62 -10.95
CA LEU A 111 7.94 -0.91 -11.02
C LEU A 111 8.20 -0.26 -12.38
N TRP A 112 7.54 -0.72 -13.45
CA TRP A 112 7.69 -0.18 -14.79
C TRP A 112 6.68 0.96 -15.02
N THR A 113 7.21 2.14 -15.27
CA THR A 113 6.48 3.23 -15.92
C THR A 113 7.14 3.38 -17.29
N ALA A 114 6.54 2.84 -18.35
CA ALA A 114 6.93 3.23 -19.70
C ALA A 114 6.75 4.75 -19.82
N GLN A 115 7.76 5.43 -20.35
CA GLN A 115 7.66 6.82 -20.81
C GLN A 115 6.86 6.88 -22.10
#